data_AF-A0A6A3SDK0-F1
#
_entry.id   AF-A0A6A3SDK0-F1
#
_cell.length_a   1.000
_cell.length_b   1.000
_cell.length_c   1.000
_cell.angle_alpha   90.00
_cell.angle_beta   90.00
_cell.angle_gamma   90.00
#
_symmetry.space_group_name_H-M   'P 1'
#
loop_
_entity.id
_entity.type
_entity.pdbx_description
1 polymer ?
#
loop_
_entity_poly.entity_id
_entity_poly.type
_entity_poly.pdbx_seq_one_letter_code
_entity_poly.pdbx_strand_id
1 'polypeptide(L)' 'MSLGLERKHIDFVTAFLNGELVDVVIYMKQPESYEDGTDRVCRLRKGLYGLKQASKIWNDTLHKVVLE' A
#
# COMPACT_ATOMS: atom_id res chain seq x y z
N MET A 1 -10.66 -5.65 -36.35
CA MET A 1 -11.65 -4.57 -36.09
C MET A 1 -11.48 -4.17 -34.63
N SER A 2 -10.94 -2.98 -34.34
CA SER A 2 -10.88 -2.45 -32.97
C SER A 2 -12.26 -1.87 -32.61
N LEU A 3 -12.75 -2.14 -31.40
CA LEU A 3 -14.10 -1.79 -30.93
C LEU A 3 -14.33 -0.27 -30.68
N GLY A 4 -13.39 0.60 -31.04
CA GLY A 4 -13.51 2.05 -30.82
C GLY A 4 -13.56 2.49 -29.34
N LEU A 5 -13.15 1.63 -28.40
CA LEU A 5 -13.19 1.92 -26.97
C LEU A 5 -11.99 2.77 -26.54
N GLU A 6 -12.25 3.87 -25.83
CA GLU A 6 -11.22 4.71 -25.19
C GLU A 6 -10.92 4.21 -23.77
N ARG A 7 -9.64 4.20 -23.38
CA ARG A 7 -9.20 3.90 -22.00
C ARG A 7 -8.24 4.97 -21.51
N LYS A 8 -8.39 5.33 -20.24
CA LYS A 8 -7.46 6.21 -19.52
C LYS A 8 -6.79 5.42 -18.40
N HIS A 9 -5.47 5.54 -18.31
CA HIS A 9 -4.66 4.92 -17.29
C HIS A 9 -4.07 6.03 -16.40
N ILE A 10 -4.07 5.79 -15.09
CA ILE A 10 -3.54 6.73 -14.10
C ILE A 10 -2.58 5.94 -13.22
N ASP A 11 -1.38 6.48 -13.05
CA ASP A 11 -0.40 5.96 -12.10
C ASP A 11 -0.35 6.88 -10.87
N PHE A 12 -0.52 6.28 -9.69
CA PHE A 12 -0.58 7.01 -8.44
C PHE A 12 0.75 6.91 -7.71
N VAL A 13 1.33 8.07 -7.41
CA VAL A 13 2.54 8.16 -6.59
C VAL A 13 2.27 7.50 -5.24
N THR A 14 3.13 6.56 -4.87
CA THR A 14 3.11 5.84 -3.59
C THR A 14 1.76 5.24 -3.21
N ALA A 15 1.00 4.73 -4.19
CA ALA A 15 -0.35 4.15 -4.02
C ALA A 15 -0.53 3.33 -2.73
N PHE A 16 0.35 2.36 -2.46
CA PHE A 16 0.21 1.48 -1.29
C PHE A 16 0.49 2.19 0.06
N LEU A 17 1.28 3.27 0.07
CA LEU A 17 1.55 4.07 1.26
C LEU A 17 0.37 4.99 1.62
N ASN A 18 -0.69 5.04 0.81
CA ASN A 18 -1.88 5.82 1.14
C ASN A 18 -2.90 5.02 1.95
N GLY A 19 -2.82 3.69 1.92
CA GLY A 19 -3.76 2.81 2.60
C GLY A 19 -3.33 2.41 4.01
N GLU A 20 -4.26 2.42 4.95
CA GLU A 20 -4.03 1.98 6.33
C GLU A 20 -4.11 0.45 6.49
N LEU A 21 -3.16 -0.11 7.24
CA LEU A 21 -3.09 -1.54 7.53
C LEU A 21 -3.95 -1.86 8.77
N VAL A 22 -5.27 -1.99 8.57
CA VAL A 22 -6.23 -2.17 9.67
C VAL A 22 -6.52 -3.64 10.02
N ASP A 23 -6.60 -4.52 9.02
CA ASP A 23 -7.07 -5.89 9.21
C ASP A 23 -5.99 -6.85 9.72
N VAL A 24 -4.72 -6.48 9.58
CA VAL A 24 -3.58 -7.35 9.91
C VAL A 24 -2.48 -6.58 10.63
N VAL A 25 -1.86 -7.23 11.61
CA VAL A 25 -0.68 -6.69 12.30
C VAL A 25 0.56 -7.31 11.67
N ILE A 26 1.39 -6.48 11.05
CA ILE A 26 2.65 -6.92 10.43
C ILE A 26 3.81 -6.19 11.09
N TYR A 27 4.84 -6.97 11.41
CA TYR A 27 6.12 -6.47 11.89
C TYR A 27 7.19 -6.74 10.83
N MET A 28 8.18 -5.84 10.75
CA MET A 28 9.38 -6.04 9.95
C MET A 28 10.63 -5.73 10.76
N LYS A 29 11.77 -6.31 10.38
CA LYS A 29 13.07 -5.91 10.92
C LYS A 29 13.27 -4.41 10.66
N GLN A 30 13.94 -3.73 11.58
CA GLN A 30 14.41 -2.37 11.34
C GLN A 30 15.21 -2.31 10.02
N PRO A 31 14.95 -1.31 9.16
CA PRO A 31 15.80 -1.05 8.01
C PRO A 31 17.24 -0.76 8.44
N GLU A 32 18.20 -1.07 7.58
CA GLU A 32 19.64 -0.90 7.85
C GLU A 32 20.00 0.53 8.32
N SER A 33 19.34 1.56 7.75
CA SER A 33 19.56 2.96 8.13
C SER A 33 18.82 3.41 9.40
N TYR A 34 18.01 2.54 10.00
CA TYR A 34 17.22 2.80 11.20
C TYR A 34 17.59 1.87 12.36
N GLU A 35 18.46 0.89 12.14
CA GLU A 35 18.90 -0.07 13.16
C GLU A 35 19.68 0.68 14.26
N ASP A 36 19.16 0.61 15.49
CA ASP A 36 19.68 1.37 16.64
C ASP A 36 20.46 0.48 17.63
N GLY A 37 20.85 -0.71 17.19
CA GLY A 37 21.53 -1.71 18.02
C GLY A 37 20.60 -2.43 19.01
N THR A 38 19.28 -2.21 18.92
CA THR A 38 18.28 -2.95 19.69
C THR A 38 17.59 -4.01 18.84
N ASP A 39 17.03 -5.04 19.48
CA ASP A 39 16.22 -6.08 18.83
C ASP A 39 14.77 -5.63 18.55
N ARG A 40 14.51 -4.32 18.51
CA ARG A 40 13.17 -3.81 18.20
C ARG A 40 12.80 -4.12 16.76
N VAL A 41 11.48 -4.19 16.52
CA VAL A 41 10.90 -4.40 15.19
C VAL A 41 9.90 -3.29 14.88
N CYS A 42 9.75 -2.95 13.60
CA CYS A 42 8.82 -1.93 13.15
C CYS A 42 7.44 -2.54 12.95
N ARG A 43 6.40 -1.99 13.59
CA ARG A 43 5.01 -2.29 13.24
C ARG A 43 4.58 -1.47 12.03
N LEU A 44 4.14 -2.13 10.97
CA LEU A 44 3.59 -1.44 9.81
C LEU A 44 2.21 -0.87 10.11
N ARG A 45 2.03 0.42 9.81
CA ARG A 45 0.74 1.11 9.92
C ARG A 45 0.06 1.30 8.57
N LYS A 46 0.83 1.19 7.48
CA LYS A 46 0.37 1.40 6.11
C LYS A 46 0.78 0.22 5.23
N GLY A 47 0.14 0.11 4.07
CA GLY A 47 0.58 -0.83 3.04
C GLY A 47 2.01 -0.53 2.57
N LEU A 48 2.78 -1.57 2.26
CA LEU A 48 4.09 -1.48 1.62
C LEU A 48 4.08 -2.33 0.35
N TYR A 49 4.96 -2.00 -0.60
CA TYR A 49 5.20 -2.84 -1.78
C TYR A 49 5.62 -4.26 -1.36
N GLY A 50 5.09 -5.26 -2.06
CA GLY A 50 5.37 -6.67 -1.78
C GLY A 50 4.51 -7.31 -0.68
N LEU A 51 3.72 -6.53 0.07
CA LEU A 51 2.71 -7.12 0.96
C LEU A 51 1.54 -7.67 0.16
N LYS A 52 1.14 -8.91 0.45
CA LYS A 52 0.03 -9.59 -0.26
C LYS A 52 -1.27 -8.80 -0.23
N GLN A 53 -1.54 -8.09 0.87
CA GLN A 53 -2.76 -7.30 1.05
C GLN A 53 -2.65 -5.84 0.57
N ALA A 54 -1.48 -5.37 0.13
CA ALA A 54 -1.28 -3.95 -0.24
C ALA A 54 -2.24 -3.48 -1.35
N SER A 55 -2.43 -4.31 -2.39
CA SER A 55 -3.33 -3.98 -3.50
C SER A 55 -4.79 -3.88 -3.06
N LYS A 56 -5.24 -4.76 -2.17
CA LYS A 56 -6.60 -4.71 -1.62
C LYS A 56 -6.81 -3.44 -0.79
N ILE A 57 -5.89 -3.14 0.11
CA ILE A 57 -5.99 -1.95 0.97
C ILE A 57 -6.00 -0.68 0.13
N TRP A 58 -5.16 -0.59 -0.90
CA TRP A 58 -5.18 0.55 -1.82
C TRP A 58 -6.51 0.65 -2.57
N ASN A 59 -7.03 -0.47 -3.07
CA ASN A 59 -8.33 -0.48 -3.75
C ASN A 59 -9.45 0.04 -2.83
N ASP A 60 -9.51 -0.45 -1.59
CA ASP A 60 -10.52 -0.05 -0.61
C ASP A 60 -10.36 1.44 -0.23
N THR A 61 -9.12 1.92 -0.12
CA THR A 61 -8.81 3.34 0.13
C THR A 61 -9.27 4.22 -1.02
N LEU A 62 -8.94 3.83 -2.26
CA LEU A 62 -9.30 4.59 -3.45
C LEU A 62 -10.81 4.62 -3.66
N HIS A 63 -11.50 3.49 -3.43
CA HIS A 63 -12.96 3.42 -3.54
C HIS A 63 -13.65 4.40 -2.60
N LYS A 64 -13.19 4.51 -1.34
CA LYS A 64 -13.74 5.47 -0.38
C LYS A 64 -13.57 6.93 -0.83
N VAL A 65 -12.50 7.25 -1.54
CA VAL A 65 -12.19 8.64 -1.93
C VAL A 65 -12.82 9.03 -3.27
N VAL A 66 -13.01 8.07 -4.19
CA VAL A 66 -13.44 8.34 -5.56
C VAL A 66 -14.94 8.11 -5.78
N LEU A 67 -15.56 7.23 -4.98
CA LEU A 67 -16.98 6.89 -5.12
C LEU A 67 -17.88 7.50 -4.03
N GLU A 68 -17.30 8.21 -3.06
CA GLU A 68 -18.00 9.13 -2.17
C GLU A 68 -17.87 10.57 -2.72
#